data_AF-A0AAP0G4J0-F1
#
_entry.id   AF-A0AAP0G4J0-F1
#
_cell.length_a   1.000
_cell.length_b   1.000
_cell.length_c   1.000
_cell.angle_alpha   90.00
_cell.angle_beta   90.00
_cell.angle_gamma   90.00
#
_symmetry.space_group_name_H-M   'P 1'
#
loop_
_entity.id
_entity.type
_entity.pdbx_description
1 polymer ?
#
loop_
_entity_poly.entity_id
_entity_poly.type
_entity_poly.pdbx_seq_one_letter_code
_entity_poly.pdbx_strand_id
1 'polypeptide(L)'
;MMRNHERAANVALLGLTLAPLFIKVNPNLNVILTACLTVYVGCYRSVKPTPPSETMSSEHAMRFPLVGSAMLLSLFLLFKFVSKDLVNAVLTCYFFVLGIVALSATLLPSIKRFLPKKWNEDLIVWHAPYLRSLSVDFTRSQIVASIPGTFFCAWYAAQKHWLANNILGISFCIQGIEMLSLGSFKTGAILLAGLFVYDIFWVFFTPVMVSVAKSFDAPIKLLFPTAVSARPFSMLGLGDIVIPGIFVALALRFDVSRGKHNSGYFGSAFLGYTAGLVLTIVVMNWFQAAQPALLYIVPGVVGFLAVHCIWNGEVKQLLEFDESKVASDESKDSTSLKDGSGENSKKAE
;
A
#
# COMPACT_ATOMS: atom_id res chain seq x y z
N MET A 1 15.91 16.23 0.92
CA MET A 1 15.43 15.89 2.27
C MET A 1 14.58 14.62 2.31
N MET A 2 13.60 14.44 1.39
CA MET A 2 12.68 13.28 1.36
C MET A 2 13.37 11.90 1.24
N ARG A 3 14.35 11.75 0.33
CA ARG A 3 15.10 10.47 0.16
C ARG A 3 15.87 10.00 1.40
N ASN A 4 16.24 10.89 2.31
CA ASN A 4 16.96 10.48 3.54
C ASN A 4 15.99 9.93 4.59
N HIS A 5 14.78 10.48 4.68
CA HIS A 5 13.73 10.01 5.59
C HIS A 5 13.20 8.64 5.15
N GLU A 6 12.99 8.45 3.85
CA GLU A 6 12.59 7.15 3.29
C GLU A 6 13.64 6.06 3.59
N ARG A 7 14.94 6.38 3.46
CA ARG A 7 16.03 5.43 3.75
C ARG A 7 16.08 5.07 5.23
N ALA A 8 16.00 6.06 6.11
CA ALA A 8 15.98 5.83 7.56
C ALA A 8 14.79 4.94 7.95
N ALA A 9 13.60 5.20 7.37
CA ALA A 9 12.41 4.41 7.60
C ALA A 9 12.54 2.97 7.07
N ASN A 10 13.12 2.77 5.88
CA ASN A 10 13.39 1.43 5.34
C ASN A 10 14.37 0.63 6.21
N VAL A 11 15.43 1.27 6.73
CA VAL A 11 16.38 0.62 7.65
C VAL A 11 15.69 0.29 8.97
N ALA A 12 14.87 1.19 9.51
CA ALA A 12 14.10 0.94 10.73
C ALA A 12 13.11 -0.22 10.55
N LEU A 13 12.43 -0.29 9.41
CA LEU A 13 11.49 -1.37 9.07
C LEU A 13 12.20 -2.72 8.95
N LEU A 14 13.37 -2.76 8.31
CA LEU A 14 14.20 -3.96 8.23
C LEU A 14 14.69 -4.38 9.62
N GLY A 15 15.17 -3.44 10.45
CA GLY A 15 15.57 -3.72 11.82
C GLY A 15 14.42 -4.28 12.67
N LEU A 16 13.23 -3.69 12.57
CA LEU A 16 12.05 -4.10 13.33
C LEU A 16 11.50 -5.46 12.90
N THR A 17 11.56 -5.79 11.60
CA THR A 17 11.13 -7.09 11.08
C THR A 17 12.08 -8.22 11.49
N LEU A 18 13.39 -7.94 11.58
CA LEU A 18 14.39 -8.91 12.03
C LEU A 18 14.50 -9.00 13.56
N ALA A 19 14.17 -7.95 14.31
CA ALA A 19 14.33 -7.91 15.77
C ALA A 19 13.68 -9.10 16.52
N PRO A 20 12.49 -9.60 16.15
CA PRO A 20 11.88 -10.77 16.80
C PRO A 20 12.67 -12.08 16.64
N LEU A 21 13.65 -12.15 15.73
CA LEU A 21 14.55 -13.31 15.60
C LEU A 21 15.59 -13.35 16.73
N PHE A 22 15.95 -12.20 17.28
CA PHE A 22 17.04 -12.06 18.23
C PHE A 22 16.56 -11.70 19.64
N ILE A 23 15.45 -10.97 19.76
CA ILE A 23 14.94 -10.42 21.02
C ILE A 23 13.43 -10.63 21.10
N LYS A 24 12.92 -10.90 22.30
CA LYS A 24 11.47 -10.90 22.56
C LYS A 24 10.94 -9.47 22.51
N VAL A 25 10.36 -9.08 21.37
CA VAL A 25 9.71 -7.78 21.19
C VAL A 25 8.23 -7.88 21.59
N ASN A 26 7.68 -6.84 22.22
CA ASN A 26 6.25 -6.77 22.50
C ASN A 26 5.45 -6.83 21.17
N PRO A 27 4.56 -7.82 20.97
CA PRO A 27 3.86 -8.00 19.70
C PRO A 27 3.00 -6.81 19.31
N ASN A 28 2.32 -6.18 20.27
CA ASN A 28 1.44 -5.04 20.02
C ASN A 28 2.23 -3.83 19.53
N LEU A 29 3.38 -3.56 20.17
CA LEU A 29 4.28 -2.50 19.74
C LEU A 29 4.84 -2.78 18.34
N ASN A 30 5.23 -4.02 18.08
CA ASN A 30 5.78 -4.42 16.79
C ASN A 30 4.76 -4.24 15.64
N VAL A 31 3.50 -4.62 15.89
CA VAL A 31 2.39 -4.40 14.94
C VAL A 31 2.25 -2.91 14.62
N ILE A 32 2.17 -2.05 15.65
CA ILE A 32 1.98 -0.61 15.48
C ILE A 32 3.14 0.00 14.70
N LEU A 33 4.37 -0.26 15.14
CA LEU A 33 5.56 0.31 14.53
C LEU A 33 5.75 -0.18 13.09
N THR A 34 5.54 -1.48 12.83
CA THR A 34 5.66 -2.05 11.47
C THR A 34 4.63 -1.43 10.55
N ALA A 35 3.37 -1.35 10.97
CA ALA A 35 2.30 -0.77 10.16
C ALA A 35 2.53 0.72 9.88
N CYS A 36 2.89 1.51 10.91
CA CYS A 36 3.17 2.93 10.76
C CYS A 36 4.38 3.19 9.85
N LEU A 37 5.48 2.45 10.01
CA LEU A 37 6.66 2.56 9.14
C LEU A 37 6.35 2.14 7.70
N THR A 38 5.54 1.09 7.52
CA THR A 38 5.11 0.63 6.19
C THR A 38 4.29 1.69 5.47
N VAL A 39 3.30 2.29 6.14
CA VAL A 39 2.51 3.41 5.60
C VAL A 39 3.40 4.61 5.30
N TYR A 40 4.30 4.97 6.22
CA TYR A 40 5.22 6.09 6.03
C TYR A 40 6.09 5.89 4.79
N VAL A 41 6.78 4.75 4.67
CA VAL A 41 7.60 4.42 3.49
C VAL A 41 6.76 4.44 2.21
N GLY A 42 5.58 3.82 2.23
CA GLY A 42 4.66 3.80 1.09
C GLY A 42 4.25 5.20 0.64
N CYS A 43 3.90 6.08 1.58
CA CYS A 43 3.51 7.46 1.29
C CYS A 43 4.65 8.24 0.62
N TYR A 44 5.87 8.18 1.15
CA TYR A 44 7.00 8.91 0.55
C TYR A 44 7.39 8.34 -0.83
N ARG A 45 7.23 7.04 -1.06
CA ARG A 45 7.46 6.42 -2.37
C ARG A 45 6.37 6.72 -3.39
N SER A 46 5.15 6.98 -2.93
CA SER A 46 4.02 7.31 -3.80
C SER A 46 4.15 8.71 -4.40
N VAL A 47 4.96 9.60 -3.83
CA VAL A 47 5.26 10.93 -4.37
C VAL A 47 6.27 10.80 -5.51
N LYS A 48 5.77 10.76 -6.75
CA LYS A 48 6.58 10.69 -7.97
C LYS A 48 6.28 11.88 -8.89
N PRO A 49 7.24 12.28 -9.75
CA PRO A 49 7.02 13.34 -10.74
C PRO A 49 6.04 12.95 -11.85
N THR A 50 5.83 11.65 -12.05
CA THR A 50 4.89 11.14 -13.05
C THR A 50 3.53 10.91 -12.40
N PRO A 51 2.42 11.27 -13.07
CA PRO A 51 1.09 11.00 -12.55
C PRO A 51 0.92 9.51 -12.23
N PRO A 52 0.18 9.17 -11.17
CA PRO A 52 -0.11 7.79 -10.84
C PRO A 52 -0.81 7.11 -12.02
N SER A 53 -0.36 5.90 -12.37
CA SER A 53 -0.83 5.16 -13.54
C SER A 53 -2.29 4.73 -13.44
N GLU A 54 -2.82 4.57 -12.22
CA GLU A 54 -4.22 4.25 -11.96
C GLU A 54 -4.80 5.15 -10.87
N THR A 55 -5.73 6.02 -11.27
CA THR A 55 -6.57 6.79 -10.36
C THR A 55 -7.93 6.10 -10.22
N MET A 56 -8.38 5.91 -8.98
CA MET A 56 -9.70 5.35 -8.73
C MET A 56 -10.79 6.38 -9.02
N SER A 57 -11.73 6.04 -9.89
CA SER A 57 -12.97 6.81 -10.05
C SER A 57 -13.90 6.60 -8.84
N SER A 58 -14.78 7.57 -8.58
CA SER A 58 -15.80 7.50 -7.53
C SER A 58 -16.74 6.30 -7.70
N GLU A 59 -17.06 5.93 -8.94
CA GLU A 59 -17.88 4.77 -9.26
C GLU A 59 -17.19 3.46 -8.85
N HIS A 60 -15.88 3.34 -9.11
CA HIS A 60 -15.09 2.18 -8.71
C HIS A 60 -14.94 2.11 -7.18
N ALA A 61 -14.74 3.26 -6.52
CA ALA A 61 -14.66 3.33 -5.06
C ALA A 61 -15.96 2.85 -4.37
N MET A 62 -17.13 3.24 -4.88
CA MET A 62 -18.41 2.81 -4.33
C MET A 62 -18.68 1.31 -4.53
N ARG A 63 -18.21 0.74 -5.63
CA ARG A 63 -18.34 -0.70 -5.91
C ARG A 63 -17.36 -1.54 -5.10
N PHE A 64 -16.29 -0.95 -4.58
CA PHE A 64 -15.20 -1.68 -3.92
C PHE A 64 -15.67 -2.57 -2.75
N PRO A 65 -16.51 -2.10 -1.79
CA PRO A 65 -17.04 -2.95 -0.74
C PRO A 65 -17.91 -4.11 -1.24
N LEU A 66 -18.66 -3.90 -2.32
CA LEU A 66 -19.54 -4.91 -2.92
C LEU A 66 -18.72 -6.00 -3.62
N VAL A 67 -17.71 -5.59 -4.40
CA VAL A 67 -16.79 -6.52 -5.06
C VAL A 67 -15.98 -7.31 -4.03
N GLY A 68 -15.50 -6.65 -2.96
CA GLY A 68 -14.83 -7.31 -1.84
C GLY A 68 -15.74 -8.34 -1.15
N SER A 69 -17.02 -8.00 -0.95
CA SER A 69 -18.02 -8.90 -0.37
C SER A 69 -18.24 -10.15 -1.23
N ALA A 70 -18.40 -9.95 -2.54
CA ALA A 70 -18.56 -11.06 -3.48
C ALA A 70 -17.33 -11.96 -3.54
N MET A 71 -16.12 -11.37 -3.54
CA MET A 71 -14.86 -12.11 -3.53
C MET A 71 -14.69 -12.92 -2.24
N LEU A 72 -14.95 -12.31 -1.08
CA LEU A 72 -14.83 -12.96 0.22
C LEU A 72 -15.82 -14.11 0.37
N LEU A 73 -17.07 -13.92 -0.04
CA LEU A 73 -18.08 -14.97 -0.06
C LEU A 73 -17.70 -16.10 -1.03
N SER A 74 -17.22 -15.77 -2.23
CA SER A 74 -16.77 -16.77 -3.21
C SER A 74 -15.62 -17.61 -2.67
N LEU A 75 -14.64 -16.98 -2.02
CA LEU A 75 -13.52 -17.67 -1.39
C LEU A 75 -13.96 -18.55 -0.21
N PHE A 76 -14.93 -18.10 0.57
CA PHE A 76 -15.54 -18.92 1.62
C PHE A 76 -16.23 -20.16 1.06
N LEU A 77 -17.01 -20.01 -0.01
CA LEU A 77 -17.64 -21.15 -0.68
C LEU A 77 -16.60 -22.09 -1.28
N LEU A 78 -15.52 -21.57 -1.87
CA LEU A 78 -14.41 -22.38 -2.37
C LEU A 78 -13.78 -23.23 -1.26
N PHE A 79 -13.47 -22.65 -0.09
CA PHE A 79 -12.95 -23.42 1.05
C PHE A 79 -13.96 -24.41 1.63
N LYS A 80 -15.26 -24.19 1.42
CA LYS A 80 -16.33 -25.08 1.87
C LYS A 80 -16.52 -26.29 0.95
N PHE A 81 -16.35 -26.10 -0.37
CA PHE A 81 -16.64 -27.12 -1.38
C PHE A 81 -15.40 -27.76 -2.02
N VAL A 82 -14.22 -27.15 -1.90
CA VAL A 82 -12.96 -27.62 -2.48
C VAL A 82 -11.95 -27.96 -1.37
N SER A 83 -11.03 -28.89 -1.63
CA SER A 83 -9.97 -29.23 -0.69
C SER A 83 -9.10 -28.00 -0.37
N LYS A 84 -8.85 -27.78 0.93
CA LYS A 84 -8.09 -26.63 1.42
C LYS A 84 -6.69 -26.57 0.82
N ASP A 85 -6.07 -27.73 0.60
CA ASP A 85 -4.72 -27.83 0.04
C ASP A 85 -4.68 -27.36 -1.41
N LEU A 86 -5.70 -27.69 -2.21
CA LEU A 86 -5.77 -27.23 -3.60
C LEU A 86 -5.97 -25.72 -3.65
N VAL A 87 -6.90 -25.18 -2.85
CA VAL A 87 -7.15 -23.74 -2.80
C VAL A 87 -5.89 -23.00 -2.35
N ASN A 88 -5.24 -23.44 -1.27
CA ASN A 88 -4.01 -22.84 -0.79
C ASN A 88 -2.83 -23.01 -1.76
N ALA A 89 -2.75 -24.10 -2.52
CA ALA A 89 -1.72 -24.29 -3.55
C ALA A 89 -1.89 -23.28 -4.70
N VAL A 90 -3.13 -23.11 -5.20
CA VAL A 90 -3.44 -22.13 -6.25
C VAL A 90 -3.14 -20.70 -5.77
N LEU A 91 -3.56 -20.37 -4.56
CA LEU A 91 -3.27 -19.07 -3.95
C LEU A 91 -1.77 -18.85 -3.75
N THR A 92 -1.03 -19.86 -3.29
CA THR A 92 0.43 -19.77 -3.14
C THR A 92 1.09 -19.50 -4.48
N CYS A 93 0.66 -20.15 -5.56
CA CYS A 93 1.15 -19.88 -6.92
C CYS A 93 0.85 -18.42 -7.35
N TYR A 94 -0.37 -17.94 -7.10
CA TYR A 94 -0.76 -16.56 -7.39
C TYR A 94 0.11 -15.54 -6.62
N PHE A 95 0.25 -15.73 -5.31
CA PHE A 95 1.07 -14.86 -4.45
C PHE A 95 2.57 -14.99 -4.71
N PHE A 96 3.02 -16.11 -5.27
CA PHE A 96 4.40 -16.29 -5.71
C PHE A 96 4.71 -15.34 -6.88
N VAL A 97 3.86 -15.30 -7.91
CA VAL A 97 4.05 -14.41 -9.06
C VAL A 97 3.95 -12.95 -8.64
N LEU A 98 2.89 -12.60 -7.90
CA LEU A 98 2.74 -11.24 -7.37
C LEU A 98 3.91 -10.86 -6.46
N GLY A 99 4.38 -11.79 -5.63
CA GLY A 99 5.48 -11.60 -4.69
C GLY A 99 6.78 -11.24 -5.41
N ILE A 100 7.09 -11.91 -6.53
CA ILE A 100 8.25 -11.56 -7.36
C ILE A 100 8.12 -10.12 -7.89
N VAL A 101 6.95 -9.75 -8.40
CA VAL A 101 6.71 -8.40 -8.94
C VAL A 101 6.83 -7.34 -7.84
N ALA A 102 6.15 -7.53 -6.71
CA ALA A 102 6.17 -6.58 -5.60
C ALA A 102 7.56 -6.47 -4.95
N LEU A 103 8.25 -7.59 -4.75
CA LEU A 103 9.58 -7.59 -4.14
C LEU A 103 10.61 -6.98 -5.09
N SER A 104 10.57 -7.32 -6.38
CA SER A 104 11.45 -6.71 -7.37
C SER A 104 11.22 -5.20 -7.49
N ALA A 105 9.98 -4.74 -7.55
CA ALA A 105 9.63 -3.32 -7.58
C ALA A 105 10.09 -2.59 -6.31
N THR A 106 9.95 -3.22 -5.15
CA THR A 106 10.39 -2.60 -3.88
C THR A 106 11.92 -2.52 -3.75
N LEU A 107 12.66 -3.51 -4.27
CA LEU A 107 14.14 -3.51 -4.31
C LEU A 107 14.73 -2.64 -5.43
N LEU A 108 13.96 -2.38 -6.49
CA LEU A 108 14.42 -1.71 -7.69
C LEU A 108 15.12 -0.36 -7.43
N PRO A 109 14.61 0.56 -6.57
CA PRO A 109 15.29 1.82 -6.27
C PRO A 109 16.68 1.65 -5.62
N SER A 110 16.89 0.56 -4.88
CA SER A 110 18.17 0.22 -4.26
C SER A 110 19.15 -0.35 -5.28
N ILE A 111 18.66 -1.22 -6.18
CA ILE A 111 19.47 -1.89 -7.21
C ILE A 111 19.87 -0.93 -8.33
N LYS A 112 18.95 -0.02 -8.76
CA LYS A 112 19.21 0.99 -9.80
C LYS A 112 20.43 1.87 -9.51
N ARG A 113 20.84 2.01 -8.24
CA ARG A 113 22.04 2.77 -7.86
C ARG A 113 23.34 2.09 -8.32
N PHE A 114 23.35 0.77 -8.38
CA PHE A 114 24.53 -0.02 -8.70
C PHE A 114 24.55 -0.47 -10.17
N LEU A 115 23.45 -0.27 -10.91
CA LEU A 115 23.34 -0.65 -12.31
C LEU A 115 23.75 0.50 -13.27
N PRO A 116 24.30 0.18 -14.45
CA PRO A 116 24.57 1.18 -15.49
C PRO A 116 23.30 1.90 -15.94
N LYS A 117 23.36 3.22 -16.14
CA LYS A 117 22.19 4.06 -16.53
C LYS A 117 21.46 3.54 -17.78
N LYS A 118 22.18 2.99 -18.76
CA LYS A 118 21.62 2.41 -20.00
C LYS A 118 20.59 1.30 -19.73
N TRP A 119 20.77 0.50 -18.68
CA TRP A 119 19.86 -0.60 -18.34
C TRP A 119 18.57 -0.13 -17.67
N ASN A 120 18.47 1.16 -17.35
CA ASN A 120 17.32 1.78 -16.72
C ASN A 120 16.40 2.47 -17.74
N GLU A 121 16.89 2.71 -18.95
CA GLU A 121 16.22 3.46 -20.02
C GLU A 121 15.73 2.54 -21.17
N ASP A 122 16.30 1.34 -21.31
CA ASP A 122 15.83 0.35 -22.28
C ASP A 122 14.51 -0.31 -21.82
N LEU A 123 13.37 0.21 -22.29
CA LEU A 123 12.07 -0.47 -22.19
C LEU A 123 12.00 -1.59 -23.25
N ILE A 124 11.89 -2.83 -22.79
CA ILE A 124 11.57 -3.98 -23.63
C ILE A 124 10.05 -4.17 -23.54
N VAL A 125 9.35 -3.79 -24.60
CA VAL A 125 7.89 -3.99 -24.70
C VAL A 125 7.64 -5.40 -25.21
N TRP A 126 7.18 -6.29 -24.33
CA TRP A 126 6.81 -7.64 -24.71
C TRP A 126 5.31 -7.72 -24.97
N HIS A 127 4.95 -8.18 -26.18
CA HIS A 127 3.57 -8.42 -26.56
C HIS A 127 3.27 -9.91 -26.46
N ALA A 128 2.27 -10.28 -25.64
CA ALA A 128 1.84 -11.67 -25.54
C ALA A 128 1.22 -12.14 -26.88
N PRO A 129 1.65 -13.29 -27.43
CA PRO A 129 1.23 -13.72 -28.78
C PRO A 129 -0.26 -14.04 -28.93
N TYR A 130 -1.00 -14.25 -27.83
CA TYR A 130 -2.42 -14.63 -27.84
C TYR A 130 -3.37 -13.59 -27.19
N LEU A 131 -2.84 -12.65 -26.40
CA LEU A 131 -3.61 -11.62 -25.67
C LEU A 131 -3.14 -10.23 -26.12
N ARG A 132 -3.69 -9.77 -27.25
CA ARG A 132 -3.29 -8.53 -27.95
C ARG A 132 -3.47 -7.24 -27.13
N SER A 133 -4.09 -7.30 -25.96
CA SER A 133 -4.31 -6.18 -25.03
C SER A 133 -3.34 -6.18 -23.83
N LEU A 134 -2.47 -7.18 -23.68
CA LEU A 134 -1.52 -7.26 -22.57
C LEU A 134 -0.12 -6.90 -23.08
N SER A 135 0.17 -5.61 -23.19
CA SER A 135 1.54 -5.09 -23.35
C SER A 135 2.19 -5.05 -21.98
N VAL A 136 3.24 -5.83 -21.77
CA VAL A 136 3.98 -5.78 -20.51
C VAL A 136 5.33 -5.12 -20.78
N ASP A 137 5.50 -3.95 -20.18
CA ASP A 137 6.71 -3.15 -20.30
C ASP A 137 7.71 -3.59 -19.23
N PHE A 138 8.83 -4.16 -19.66
CA PHE A 138 9.89 -4.59 -18.77
C PHE A 138 11.19 -3.83 -19.03
N THR A 139 11.76 -3.25 -17.98
CA THR A 139 13.11 -2.70 -18.03
C THR A 139 14.13 -3.79 -17.73
N ARG A 140 15.32 -3.77 -18.37
CA ARG A 140 16.42 -4.71 -18.02
C ARG A 140 16.76 -4.70 -16.53
N SER A 141 16.66 -3.55 -15.88
CA SER A 141 16.83 -3.40 -14.43
C SER A 141 15.78 -4.16 -13.59
N GLN A 142 14.54 -4.31 -14.09
CA GLN A 142 13.49 -5.09 -13.40
C GLN A 142 13.76 -6.59 -13.49
N ILE A 143 14.31 -7.07 -14.61
CA ILE A 143 14.72 -8.47 -14.77
C ILE A 143 15.84 -8.82 -13.78
N VAL A 144 16.83 -7.93 -13.63
CA VAL A 144 17.90 -8.14 -12.64
C VAL A 144 17.35 -8.10 -11.21
N ALA A 145 16.40 -7.19 -10.93
CA ALA A 145 15.75 -7.09 -9.62
C ALA A 145 14.82 -8.27 -9.30
N SER A 146 14.31 -8.99 -10.31
CA SER A 146 13.43 -10.14 -10.11
C SER A 146 14.18 -11.43 -9.74
N ILE A 147 15.45 -11.57 -10.11
CA ILE A 147 16.29 -12.72 -9.75
C ILE A 147 16.31 -12.97 -8.22
N PRO A 148 16.73 -12.02 -7.37
CA PRO A 148 16.69 -12.23 -5.92
C PRO A 148 15.26 -12.40 -5.40
N GLY A 149 14.28 -11.76 -6.04
CA GLY A 149 12.85 -11.92 -5.72
C GLY A 149 12.35 -13.34 -5.92
N THR A 150 12.75 -13.99 -7.00
CA THR A 150 12.39 -15.38 -7.31
C THR A 150 12.99 -16.35 -6.30
N PHE A 151 14.26 -16.20 -5.93
CA PHE A 151 14.88 -17.03 -4.89
C PHE A 151 14.19 -16.86 -3.54
N PHE A 152 13.83 -15.63 -3.17
CA PHE A 152 13.12 -15.35 -1.93
C PHE A 152 11.70 -15.96 -1.91
N CYS A 153 10.95 -15.83 -3.01
CA CYS A 153 9.62 -16.41 -3.13
C CYS A 153 9.68 -17.95 -3.15
N ALA A 154 10.74 -18.55 -3.72
CA ALA A 154 10.95 -20.00 -3.69
C ALA A 154 11.21 -20.49 -2.26
N TRP A 155 12.01 -19.76 -1.50
CA TRP A 155 12.21 -20.03 -0.08
C TRP A 155 10.91 -19.92 0.73
N TYR A 156 10.08 -18.89 0.45
CA TYR A 156 8.76 -18.75 1.04
C TYR A 156 7.85 -19.95 0.72
N ALA A 157 7.78 -20.37 -0.55
CA ALA A 157 6.93 -21.50 -0.96
C ALA A 157 7.34 -22.82 -0.30
N ALA A 158 8.65 -23.02 -0.04
CA ALA A 158 9.16 -24.23 0.59
C ALA A 158 8.98 -24.26 2.12
N GLN A 159 9.24 -23.13 2.81
CA GLN A 159 9.31 -23.08 4.28
C GLN A 159 8.09 -22.43 4.94
N LYS A 160 7.33 -21.60 4.20
CA LYS A 160 6.23 -20.77 4.70
C LYS A 160 6.56 -20.02 5.99
N HIS A 161 7.82 -19.60 6.13
CA HIS A 161 8.31 -18.99 7.35
C HIS A 161 7.64 -17.63 7.58
N TRP A 162 7.26 -17.33 8.82
CA TRP A 162 6.55 -16.08 9.19
C TRP A 162 7.32 -14.81 8.77
N LEU A 163 8.65 -14.85 8.82
CA LEU A 163 9.50 -13.74 8.38
C LEU A 163 9.35 -13.48 6.87
N ALA A 164 9.40 -14.54 6.06
CA ALA A 164 9.24 -14.43 4.62
C ALA A 164 7.84 -13.93 4.25
N ASN A 165 6.83 -14.43 4.97
CA ASN A 165 5.46 -13.94 4.88
C ASN A 165 5.35 -12.43 5.16
N ASN A 166 5.99 -11.95 6.22
CA ASN A 166 5.94 -10.53 6.60
C ASN A 166 6.70 -9.63 5.62
N ILE A 167 7.85 -10.08 5.11
CA ILE A 167 8.60 -9.33 4.10
C ILE A 167 7.77 -9.19 2.82
N LEU A 168 7.15 -10.28 2.35
CA LEU A 168 6.24 -10.22 1.19
C LEU A 168 5.03 -9.33 1.47
N GLY A 169 4.39 -9.45 2.64
CA GLY A 169 3.26 -8.61 3.04
C GLY A 169 3.61 -7.13 3.07
N ILE A 170 4.74 -6.75 3.66
CA ILE A 170 5.24 -5.37 3.68
C ILE A 170 5.52 -4.88 2.25
N SER A 171 6.15 -5.70 1.40
CA SER A 171 6.36 -5.35 0.00
C SER A 171 5.05 -5.11 -0.75
N PHE A 172 4.02 -5.94 -0.53
CA PHE A 172 2.67 -5.71 -1.08
C PHE A 172 2.05 -4.42 -0.56
N CYS A 173 2.20 -4.10 0.72
CA CYS A 173 1.68 -2.87 1.28
C CYS A 173 2.35 -1.63 0.67
N ILE A 174 3.69 -1.62 0.61
CA ILE A 174 4.45 -0.51 0.01
C ILE A 174 4.04 -0.33 -1.46
N GLN A 175 4.01 -1.43 -2.22
CA GLN A 175 3.65 -1.37 -3.64
C GLN A 175 2.19 -0.94 -3.85
N GLY A 176 1.27 -1.40 -3.00
CA GLY A 176 -0.14 -1.00 -3.03
C GLY A 176 -0.32 0.49 -2.79
N ILE A 177 0.36 1.05 -1.78
CA ILE A 177 0.31 2.49 -1.47
C ILE A 177 1.04 3.32 -2.55
N GLU A 178 2.11 2.77 -3.14
CA GLU A 178 2.89 3.44 -4.17
C GLU A 178 2.15 3.55 -5.52
N MET A 179 1.42 2.51 -5.92
CA MET A 179 0.76 2.42 -7.23
C MET A 179 -0.67 2.98 -7.23
N LEU A 180 -1.45 2.71 -6.18
CA LEU A 180 -2.86 3.08 -6.14
C LEU A 180 -3.03 4.55 -5.75
N SER A 181 -3.90 5.23 -6.49
CA SER A 181 -4.22 6.63 -6.26
C SER A 181 -5.71 6.83 -6.16
N LEU A 182 -6.16 7.65 -5.20
CA LEU A 182 -7.58 7.93 -5.02
C LEU A 182 -8.09 9.06 -5.93
N GLY A 183 -7.20 9.84 -6.54
CA GLY A 183 -7.54 10.97 -7.41
C GLY A 183 -8.01 12.20 -6.62
N SER A 184 -8.98 12.03 -5.72
CA SER A 184 -9.53 13.11 -4.88
C SER A 184 -9.85 12.65 -3.45
N PHE A 185 -9.90 13.61 -2.53
CA PHE A 185 -10.31 13.33 -1.14
C PHE A 185 -11.78 12.88 -1.04
N LYS A 186 -12.64 13.29 -1.98
CA LYS A 186 -14.04 12.87 -2.04
C LYS A 186 -14.16 11.38 -2.35
N THR A 187 -13.43 10.91 -3.36
CA THR A 187 -13.36 9.49 -3.70
C THR A 187 -12.80 8.68 -2.53
N GLY A 188 -11.75 9.18 -1.89
CA GLY A 188 -11.17 8.58 -0.69
C GLY A 188 -12.16 8.46 0.47
N ALA A 189 -12.92 9.52 0.75
CA ALA A 189 -13.93 9.51 1.80
C ALA A 189 -15.07 8.50 1.50
N ILE A 190 -15.52 8.41 0.24
CA ILE A 190 -16.53 7.43 -0.19
C ILE A 190 -16.00 5.99 0.01
N LEU A 191 -14.77 5.72 -0.44
CA LEU A 191 -14.14 4.40 -0.28
C LEU A 191 -14.03 4.01 1.19
N LEU A 192 -13.49 4.90 2.03
CA LEU A 192 -13.29 4.64 3.46
C LEU A 192 -14.61 4.48 4.20
N ALA A 193 -15.63 5.28 3.88
CA ALA A 193 -16.97 5.14 4.46
C ALA A 193 -17.63 3.80 4.06
N GLY A 194 -17.49 3.39 2.79
CA GLY A 194 -17.98 2.10 2.33
C GLY A 194 -17.27 0.92 3.02
N LEU A 195 -15.95 1.01 3.17
CA LEU A 195 -15.15 -0.02 3.83
C LEU A 195 -15.34 -0.05 5.35
N PHE A 196 -15.67 1.07 5.98
CA PHE A 196 -16.07 1.14 7.38
C PHE A 196 -17.31 0.26 7.63
N VAL A 197 -18.36 0.42 6.81
CA VAL A 197 -19.58 -0.39 6.93
C VAL A 197 -19.31 -1.87 6.61
N TYR A 198 -18.51 -2.12 5.56
CA TYR A 198 -18.10 -3.46 5.17
C TYR A 198 -17.42 -4.23 6.30
N ASP A 199 -16.44 -3.62 6.97
CA ASP A 199 -15.64 -4.27 8.01
C ASP A 199 -16.53 -4.62 9.22
N ILE A 200 -17.40 -3.70 9.64
CA ILE A 200 -18.39 -3.93 10.70
C ILE A 200 -19.31 -5.12 10.34
N PHE A 201 -19.85 -5.12 9.13
CA PHE A 201 -20.76 -6.18 8.69
C PHE A 201 -20.07 -7.55 8.69
N TRP A 202 -18.92 -7.68 8.04
CA TRP A 202 -18.26 -8.97 7.86
C TRP A 202 -17.56 -9.49 9.13
N VAL A 203 -17.10 -8.61 10.02
CA VAL A 203 -16.47 -9.02 11.29
C VAL A 203 -17.50 -9.37 12.37
N PHE A 204 -18.53 -8.55 12.58
CA PHE A 204 -19.46 -8.74 13.69
C PHE A 204 -20.68 -9.59 13.35
N PHE A 205 -21.23 -9.47 12.14
CA PHE A 205 -22.52 -10.08 11.81
C PHE A 205 -22.40 -11.45 11.12
N THR A 206 -21.22 -11.82 10.60
CA THR A 206 -21.05 -13.07 9.86
C THR A 206 -19.81 -13.86 10.30
N PRO A 207 -19.82 -15.20 10.29
CA PRO A 207 -18.64 -16.02 10.59
C PRO A 207 -17.66 -16.14 9.41
N VAL A 208 -17.98 -15.55 8.26
CA VAL A 208 -17.31 -15.81 6.99
C VAL A 208 -15.88 -15.28 7.00
N MET A 209 -15.67 -14.04 7.47
CA MET A 209 -14.35 -13.42 7.50
C MET A 209 -13.37 -14.20 8.39
N VAL A 210 -13.82 -14.64 9.57
CA VAL A 210 -12.98 -15.43 10.49
C VAL A 210 -12.68 -16.82 9.91
N SER A 211 -13.65 -17.45 9.23
CA SER A 211 -13.45 -18.76 8.60
C SER A 211 -12.44 -18.71 7.46
N VAL A 212 -12.52 -17.68 6.61
CA VAL A 212 -11.55 -17.44 5.54
C VAL A 212 -10.18 -17.14 6.12
N ALA A 213 -10.08 -16.25 7.11
CA ALA A 213 -8.81 -15.86 7.74
C ALA A 213 -8.06 -17.03 8.40
N LYS A 214 -8.78 -18.05 8.89
CA LYS A 214 -8.22 -19.28 9.47
C LYS A 214 -7.86 -20.34 8.42
N SER A 215 -8.60 -20.41 7.31
CA SER A 215 -8.39 -21.44 6.27
C SER A 215 -7.34 -21.03 5.24
N PHE A 216 -7.08 -19.73 5.15
CA PHE A 216 -6.17 -19.12 4.18
C PHE A 216 -4.73 -19.07 4.71
N ASP A 217 -3.81 -19.70 3.98
CA ASP A 217 -2.39 -19.80 4.31
C ASP A 217 -1.49 -19.20 3.22
N ALA A 218 -1.56 -17.88 3.07
CA ALA A 218 -0.73 -17.10 2.14
C ALA A 218 -0.50 -15.67 2.70
N PRO A 219 0.38 -14.85 2.09
CA PRO A 219 0.83 -13.57 2.64
C PRO A 219 -0.20 -12.44 2.45
N ILE A 220 -1.36 -12.59 3.08
CA ILE A 220 -2.46 -11.61 3.15
C ILE A 220 -2.51 -10.89 4.51
N LYS A 221 -1.69 -11.34 5.46
CA LYS A 221 -1.63 -10.81 6.83
C LYS A 221 -0.20 -10.79 7.33
N LEU A 222 0.12 -9.80 8.15
CA LEU A 222 1.36 -9.78 8.91
C LEU A 222 1.20 -10.64 10.17
N LEU A 223 2.20 -11.47 10.45
CA LEU A 223 2.23 -12.43 11.55
C LEU A 223 3.32 -12.04 12.54
N PHE A 224 2.95 -11.66 13.75
CA PHE A 224 3.92 -11.30 14.81
C PHE A 224 3.89 -12.35 15.91
N PRO A 225 5.00 -13.07 16.15
CA PRO A 225 5.03 -14.11 17.17
C PRO A 225 4.75 -13.51 18.56
N THR A 226 3.87 -14.16 19.33
CA THR A 226 3.54 -13.74 20.70
C THR A 226 4.13 -14.73 21.71
N ALA A 227 4.31 -14.26 22.95
CA ALA A 227 4.72 -15.11 24.06
C ALA A 227 3.57 -15.97 24.63
N VAL A 228 2.35 -15.84 24.11
CA VAL A 228 1.15 -16.49 24.66
C VAL A 228 0.78 -17.71 23.81
N SER A 229 0.92 -18.90 24.40
CA SER A 229 0.70 -20.20 23.72
C SER A 229 -0.70 -20.35 23.10
N ALA A 230 -1.72 -19.70 23.67
CA ALA A 230 -3.10 -19.75 23.15
C ALA A 230 -3.34 -18.92 21.86
N ARG A 231 -2.48 -17.94 21.55
CA ARG A 231 -2.56 -17.11 20.34
C ARG A 231 -1.14 -16.86 19.81
N PRO A 232 -0.51 -17.84 19.16
CA PRO A 232 0.91 -17.80 18.86
C PRO A 232 1.31 -16.64 17.94
N PHE A 233 0.35 -16.05 17.20
CA PHE A 233 0.58 -14.90 16.34
C PHE A 233 -0.48 -13.82 16.54
N SER A 234 -0.03 -12.57 16.66
CA SER A 234 -0.87 -11.39 16.41
C SER A 234 -0.95 -11.17 14.91
N MET A 235 -2.16 -10.93 14.39
CA MET A 235 -2.42 -10.81 12.96
C MET A 235 -2.91 -9.39 12.64
N LEU A 236 -2.36 -8.80 11.58
CA LEU A 236 -2.85 -7.54 11.02
C LEU A 236 -3.13 -7.74 9.52
N GLY A 237 -4.31 -7.36 9.06
CA GLY A 237 -4.69 -7.46 7.65
C GLY A 237 -3.91 -6.45 6.81
N LEU A 238 -3.42 -6.85 5.64
CA LEU A 238 -2.75 -5.91 4.73
C LEU A 238 -3.71 -4.80 4.25
N GLY A 239 -5.01 -5.10 4.13
CA GLY A 239 -6.04 -4.12 3.77
C GLY A 239 -6.13 -2.96 4.76
N ASP A 240 -5.96 -3.22 6.07
CA ASP A 240 -6.01 -2.22 7.13
C ASP A 240 -4.79 -1.28 7.13
N ILE A 241 -3.73 -1.67 6.42
CA ILE A 241 -2.53 -0.85 6.19
C ILE A 241 -2.66 -0.09 4.87
N VAL A 242 -3.01 -0.80 3.79
CA VAL A 242 -3.03 -0.22 2.44
C VAL A 242 -4.16 0.78 2.26
N ILE A 243 -5.40 0.46 2.64
CA ILE A 243 -6.56 1.31 2.33
C ILE A 243 -6.49 2.65 3.10
N PRO A 244 -6.22 2.69 4.42
CA PRO A 244 -5.97 3.97 5.07
C PRO A 244 -4.68 4.62 4.57
N GLY A 245 -3.65 3.82 4.25
CA GLY A 245 -2.36 4.29 3.73
C GLY A 245 -2.45 5.06 2.43
N ILE A 246 -3.29 4.64 1.47
CA ILE A 246 -3.50 5.38 0.21
C ILE A 246 -4.16 6.74 0.46
N PHE A 247 -5.00 6.87 1.48
CA PHE A 247 -5.60 8.15 1.87
C PHE A 247 -4.60 9.07 2.56
N VAL A 248 -3.74 8.53 3.43
CA VAL A 248 -2.62 9.27 4.04
C VAL A 248 -1.61 9.71 2.98
N ALA A 249 -1.36 8.87 1.96
CA ALA A 249 -0.51 9.21 0.81
C ALA A 249 -1.09 10.36 -0.01
N LEU A 250 -2.41 10.41 -0.21
CA LEU A 250 -3.09 11.53 -0.86
C LEU A 250 -2.88 12.83 -0.08
N ALA A 251 -2.94 12.79 1.26
CA ALA A 251 -2.64 13.95 2.11
C ALA A 251 -1.19 14.44 1.95
N LEU A 252 -0.23 13.53 1.81
CA LEU A 252 1.17 13.90 1.53
C LEU A 252 1.33 14.55 0.16
N ARG A 253 0.68 14.01 -0.87
CA ARG A 253 0.73 14.58 -2.23
C ARG A 253 0.10 15.98 -2.27
N PHE A 254 -0.97 16.20 -1.51
CA PHE A 254 -1.57 17.53 -1.34
C PHE A 254 -0.63 18.53 -0.63
N ASP A 255 0.09 18.10 0.42
CA ASP A 255 1.09 18.95 1.08
C ASP A 255 2.21 19.34 0.10
N VAL A 256 2.70 18.36 -0.69
CA VAL A 256 3.75 18.56 -1.69
C VAL A 256 3.30 19.49 -2.81
N SER A 257 2.07 19.33 -3.33
CA SER A 257 1.56 20.17 -4.42
C SER A 257 1.39 21.64 -4.03
N ARG A 258 1.32 21.95 -2.73
CA ARG A 258 1.22 23.33 -2.23
C ARG A 258 2.57 23.98 -1.93
N GLY A 259 3.68 23.27 -2.18
CA GLY A 259 5.03 23.76 -1.87
C GLY A 259 5.29 23.96 -0.36
N LYS A 260 4.37 23.54 0.52
CA LYS A 260 4.58 23.59 1.97
C LYS A 260 5.45 22.39 2.36
N HIS A 261 6.73 22.66 2.63
CA HIS A 261 7.67 21.64 3.11
C HIS A 261 7.31 21.07 4.49
N ASN A 262 6.44 21.77 5.25
CA ASN A 262 5.93 21.27 6.52
C ASN A 262 4.64 20.49 6.26
N SER A 263 4.73 19.16 6.35
CA SER A 263 3.71 18.18 6.03
C SER A 263 2.57 18.16 7.05
N GLY A 264 1.82 19.26 7.14
CA GLY A 264 0.78 19.45 8.14
C GLY A 264 -0.42 18.51 7.94
N TYR A 265 -0.89 18.35 6.70
CA TYR A 265 -2.03 17.49 6.41
C TYR A 265 -1.66 16.02 6.50
N PHE A 266 -0.51 15.64 5.95
CA PHE A 266 0.06 14.31 6.12
C PHE A 266 0.32 13.99 7.60
N GLY A 267 0.91 14.91 8.36
CA GLY A 267 1.18 14.71 9.79
C GLY A 267 -0.10 14.47 10.58
N SER A 268 -1.17 15.23 10.30
CA SER A 268 -2.48 15.03 10.93
C SER A 268 -3.12 13.69 10.53
N ALA A 269 -3.13 13.36 9.24
CA ALA A 269 -3.69 12.09 8.75
C ALA A 269 -2.92 10.87 9.28
N PHE A 270 -1.59 10.96 9.32
CA PHE A 270 -0.71 9.92 9.86
C PHE A 270 -0.89 9.76 11.37
N LEU A 271 -1.02 10.86 12.12
CA LEU A 271 -1.34 10.81 13.54
C LEU A 271 -2.71 10.16 13.79
N GLY A 272 -3.72 10.50 12.98
CA GLY A 272 -5.04 9.85 13.00
C GLY A 272 -4.97 8.35 12.72
N TYR A 273 -4.14 7.93 11.76
CA TYR A 273 -3.89 6.51 11.47
C TYR A 273 -3.26 5.79 12.67
N THR A 274 -2.19 6.36 13.24
CA THR A 274 -1.51 5.78 14.42
C THR A 274 -2.44 5.71 15.62
N ALA A 275 -3.20 6.77 15.91
CA ALA A 275 -4.16 6.80 17.01
C ALA A 275 -5.27 5.75 16.83
N GLY A 276 -5.82 5.62 15.62
CA GLY A 276 -6.82 4.61 15.29
C GLY A 276 -6.28 3.19 15.46
N LEU A 277 -5.06 2.91 14.99
CA LEU A 277 -4.43 1.60 15.14
C LEU A 277 -4.15 1.24 16.61
N VAL A 278 -3.67 2.21 17.40
CA VAL A 278 -3.48 2.04 18.85
C VAL A 278 -4.82 1.73 19.52
N LEU A 279 -5.88 2.47 19.19
CA LEU A 279 -7.21 2.26 19.74
C LEU A 279 -7.76 0.87 19.40
N THR A 280 -7.59 0.41 18.15
CA THR A 280 -7.97 -0.97 17.75
C THR A 280 -7.32 -2.01 18.65
N ILE A 281 -6.02 -1.86 18.92
CA ILE A 281 -5.27 -2.82 19.76
C ILE A 281 -5.71 -2.74 21.23
N VAL A 282 -5.92 -1.53 21.76
CA VAL A 282 -6.41 -1.33 23.13
C VAL A 282 -7.77 -2.01 23.31
N VAL A 283 -8.71 -1.77 22.39
CA VAL A 283 -10.05 -2.37 22.44
C VAL A 283 -9.97 -3.89 22.26
N MET A 284 -9.18 -4.38 21.30
CA MET A 284 -8.99 -5.82 21.11
C MET A 284 -8.43 -6.50 22.37
N ASN A 285 -7.50 -5.86 23.07
CA ASN A 285 -6.95 -6.36 24.34
C ASN A 285 -7.96 -6.28 25.49
N TRP A 286 -8.88 -5.32 25.48
CA TRP A 286 -9.92 -5.23 26.51
C TRP A 286 -11.00 -6.30 26.32
N PHE A 287 -11.53 -6.43 25.11
CA PHE A 287 -12.64 -7.34 24.80
C PHE A 287 -12.21 -8.77 24.48
N GLN A 288 -10.91 -9.01 24.27
CA GLN A 288 -10.34 -10.33 23.94
C GLN A 288 -10.97 -10.99 22.70
N ALA A 289 -11.57 -10.19 21.82
CA ALA A 289 -12.26 -10.60 20.61
C ALA A 289 -11.69 -9.85 19.39
N ALA A 290 -11.80 -10.45 18.20
CA ALA A 290 -11.43 -9.77 16.96
C ALA A 290 -12.31 -8.54 16.76
N GLN A 291 -11.69 -7.41 16.42
CA GLN A 291 -12.37 -6.14 16.19
C GLN A 291 -12.13 -5.72 14.73
N PRO A 292 -13.14 -5.12 14.06
CA PRO A 292 -12.95 -4.50 12.76
C PRO A 292 -11.96 -3.34 12.92
N ALA A 293 -10.82 -3.40 12.23
CA ALA A 293 -9.76 -2.40 12.38
C ALA A 293 -10.16 -1.06 11.76
N LEU A 294 -10.89 -1.09 10.64
CA LEU A 294 -11.32 0.12 9.94
C LEU A 294 -12.36 0.92 10.74
N LEU A 295 -13.07 0.27 11.69
CA LEU A 295 -13.97 0.93 12.62
C LEU A 295 -13.28 2.07 13.40
N TYR A 296 -12.01 1.91 13.77
CA TYR A 296 -11.26 2.90 14.53
C TYR A 296 -10.33 3.74 13.64
N ILE A 297 -9.75 3.13 12.61
CA ILE A 297 -8.80 3.81 11.72
C ILE A 297 -9.51 4.86 10.84
N VAL A 298 -10.68 4.53 10.28
CA VAL A 298 -11.38 5.46 9.36
C VAL A 298 -11.79 6.76 10.06
N PRO A 299 -12.48 6.74 11.23
CA PRO A 299 -12.77 7.97 11.97
C PRO A 299 -11.50 8.70 12.43
N GLY A 300 -10.44 7.97 12.79
CA GLY A 300 -9.16 8.56 13.15
C GLY A 300 -8.54 9.38 12.02
N VAL A 301 -8.35 8.76 10.85
CA VAL A 301 -7.68 9.40 9.70
C VAL A 301 -8.53 10.55 9.14
N VAL A 302 -9.82 10.31 8.88
CA VAL A 302 -10.70 11.34 8.30
C VAL A 302 -10.99 12.44 9.32
N GLY A 303 -11.21 12.09 10.59
CA GLY A 303 -11.52 13.04 11.66
C GLY A 303 -10.35 13.98 11.96
N PHE A 304 -9.13 13.46 12.13
CA PHE A 304 -7.95 14.30 12.36
C PHE A 304 -7.67 15.22 11.17
N LEU A 305 -7.81 14.72 9.94
CA LEU A 305 -7.66 15.54 8.75
C LEU A 305 -8.74 16.64 8.68
N ALA A 306 -9.99 16.31 8.99
CA ALA A 306 -11.11 17.26 9.00
C ALA A 306 -10.91 18.34 10.07
N VAL A 307 -10.53 17.98 11.30
CA VAL A 307 -10.23 18.94 12.37
C VAL A 307 -9.11 19.89 11.95
N HIS A 308 -8.02 19.37 11.40
CA HIS A 308 -6.92 20.21 10.94
C HIS A 308 -7.34 21.14 9.79
N CYS A 309 -8.18 20.66 8.88
CA CYS A 309 -8.69 21.44 7.77
C CYS A 309 -9.64 22.56 8.22
N ILE A 310 -10.52 22.28 9.19
CA ILE A 310 -11.43 23.26 9.79
C ILE A 310 -10.63 24.32 10.56
N TRP A 311 -9.62 23.90 11.33
CA TRP A 311 -8.75 24.80 12.09
C TRP A 311 -8.02 25.81 11.19
N ASN A 312 -7.59 25.37 10.01
CA ASN A 312 -6.89 26.23 9.05
C ASN A 312 -7.84 26.99 8.10
N GLY A 313 -9.14 26.67 8.08
CA GLY A 313 -10.12 27.27 7.17
C GLY A 313 -9.98 26.89 5.69
N GLU A 314 -9.25 25.82 5.36
CA GLU A 314 -8.86 25.47 3.99
C GLU A 314 -9.75 24.35 3.36
N VAL A 315 -10.98 24.17 3.87
CA VAL A 315 -11.90 23.09 3.49
C VAL A 315 -12.18 23.03 1.99
N LYS A 316 -12.35 24.19 1.35
CA LYS A 316 -12.64 24.27 -0.09
C LYS A 316 -11.46 23.77 -0.93
N GLN A 317 -10.23 24.13 -0.57
CA GLN A 317 -9.02 23.73 -1.29
C GLN A 317 -8.79 22.21 -1.21
N LEU A 318 -9.08 21.62 -0.05
CA LEU A 318 -8.94 20.16 0.14
C LEU A 318 -10.01 19.38 -0.65
N LEU A 319 -11.25 19.88 -0.69
CA LEU A 319 -12.34 19.23 -1.44
C LEU A 319 -12.25 19.42 -2.95
N GLU A 320 -11.59 20.48 -3.42
CA GLU A 320 -11.35 20.76 -4.83
C GLU A 320 -10.09 20.08 -5.38
N PHE A 321 -9.24 19.54 -4.50
CA PHE A 321 -8.02 18.85 -4.89
C PHE A 321 -8.32 17.60 -5.72
N ASP A 322 -7.69 17.55 -6.89
CA ASP A 322 -7.78 16.47 -7.85
C ASP A 322 -6.40 16.25 -8.49
N GLU A 323 -5.81 15.08 -8.25
CA GLU A 323 -4.48 14.71 -8.75
C GLU A 323 -4.42 14.73 -10.29
N SER A 324 -5.55 14.47 -10.97
CA SER A 324 -5.60 14.46 -12.44
C SER A 324 -5.41 15.85 -13.04
N LYS A 325 -5.91 16.89 -12.35
CA LYS A 325 -5.79 18.28 -12.79
C LYS A 325 -4.37 18.79 -12.63
N VAL A 326 -3.74 18.49 -11.50
CA VAL A 326 -2.34 18.88 -11.23
C VAL A 326 -1.38 18.30 -12.29
N ALA A 327 -1.57 17.04 -12.67
CA ALA A 327 -0.78 16.41 -13.72
C ALA A 327 -0.98 17.05 -15.11
N SER A 328 -2.19 17.52 -15.40
CA SER A 328 -2.51 18.19 -16.66
C SER A 328 -1.88 19.58 -16.77
N ASP A 329 -1.66 20.26 -15.64
CA ASP A 329 -1.02 21.58 -15.61
C ASP A 329 0.52 21.47 -15.73
N GLU A 330 1.14 20.50 -15.05
CA GLU A 330 2.61 20.26 -15.17
C GLU A 330 3.02 19.82 -16.59
N SER A 331 2.19 19.00 -17.25
CA SER A 331 2.45 18.56 -18.63
C SER A 331 2.36 19.72 -19.63
N LYS A 332 1.43 20.67 -19.44
CA LYS A 332 1.34 21.88 -20.27
C LYS A 332 2.55 22.80 -20.09
N ASP A 333 3.03 22.99 -18.86
CA ASP A 333 4.21 23.80 -18.58
C ASP A 333 5.50 23.17 -19.13
N SER A 334 5.60 21.84 -19.14
CA SER A 334 6.73 21.13 -19.77
C SER A 334 6.74 21.22 -21.30
N THR A 335 5.57 21.45 -21.92
CA THR A 335 5.43 21.59 -23.38
C THR A 335 5.69 23.02 -23.82
N SER A 336 5.24 24.02 -23.06
CA SER A 336 5.50 25.45 -23.33
C SER A 336 6.98 25.84 -23.19
N LEU A 337 7.73 25.16 -22.31
CA LEU A 337 9.19 25.37 -22.18
C LEU A 337 10.02 24.78 -23.34
N LYS A 338 9.48 23.86 -24.14
CA LYS A 338 10.16 23.29 -25.32
C LYS A 338 9.98 24.09 -26.60
N ASP A 339 8.88 24.85 -26.73
CA ASP A 339 8.63 25.68 -27.90
C ASP A 339 9.31 27.06 -27.84
N GLY A 340 9.80 27.49 -26.67
CA GLY A 340 10.45 28.80 -26.49
C GLY A 340 11.95 28.88 -26.81
N SER A 341 12.63 27.76 -27.10
CA SER A 341 14.09 27.72 -27.30
C SER A 341 14.53 27.60 -28.77
N GLY A 342 13.63 27.77 -29.74
CA GLY A 342 13.91 27.57 -31.18
C GLY A 342 14.05 28.84 -32.04
N GLU A 343 13.74 30.02 -31.52
CA GLU A 343 13.49 31.20 -32.38
C GLU A 343 14.31 32.43 -31.97
N ASN A 344 15.65 32.34 -31.98
CA ASN A 344 16.49 33.55 -31.91
C ASN A 344 17.92 33.42 -32.48
N SER A 345 18.11 32.62 -33.54
CA SER A 345 19.42 32.55 -34.20
C SER A 345 19.33 32.44 -35.73
N LYS A 346 18.62 33.38 -36.37
CA LYS A 346 18.77 33.67 -37.81
C LYS A 346 18.46 35.14 -38.11
N LYS A 347 19.36 36.05 -37.73
CA LYS A 347 19.51 37.40 -38.33
C LYS A 347 20.74 38.11 -37.73
N ALA A 348 21.92 37.68 -38.16
CA ALA A 348 23.15 38.48 -38.15
C ALA A 348 24.25 37.61 -38.78
N GLU A 349 24.35 37.65 -40.10
CA GLU A 349 25.59 37.73 -40.91
C GLU A 349 25.24 37.56 -42.39
#